data_AF-A0A965UV84-F1
#
_entry.id   AF-A0A965UV84-F1
#
_cell.length_a   1.000
_cell.length_b   1.000
_cell.length_c   1.000
_cell.angle_alpha   90.00
_cell.angle_beta   90.00
_cell.angle_gamma   90.00
#
_symmetry.space_group_name_H-M   'P 1'
#
loop_
_entity.id
_entity.type
_entity.pdbx_description
1 polymer ?
#
loop_
_entity_poly.entity_id
_entity_poly.type
_entity_poly.pdbx_seq_one_letter_code
_entity_poly.pdbx_strand_id
1 'polypeptide(L)'
;MSIDGRFQIDVLFHDTDGASSMKILSMDSGETVTSGKVALVTGTIGTATLTFSRQPIAYTAADGGTVSFSFVERVALQASPHVELTTAPSKTYFASGNRVGVYELTGSERTNTSFSIRTTTGTATYSLLVYGS
;
A
#
# COMPACT_ATOMS: atom_id res chain seq x y z
N MET A 1 -7.99 19.45 5.86
CA MET A 1 -6.62 19.07 5.47
C MET A 1 -6.61 18.90 3.95
N SER A 2 -5.76 19.65 3.23
CA SER A 2 -5.44 19.36 1.84
C SER A 2 -4.15 18.55 1.84
N ILE A 3 -4.17 17.36 1.26
CA ILE A 3 -2.94 16.60 1.01
C ILE A 3 -2.36 17.07 -0.34
N ASP A 4 -1.05 17.02 -0.47
CA ASP A 4 -0.36 17.08 -1.76
C ASP A 4 0.60 15.90 -1.82
N GLY A 5 0.35 14.98 -2.74
CA GLY A 5 1.08 13.71 -2.82
C GLY A 5 1.07 13.15 -4.24
N ARG A 6 1.87 12.11 -4.47
CA ARG A 6 1.99 11.46 -5.78
C ARG A 6 2.15 9.95 -5.64
N PHE A 7 1.43 9.20 -6.48
CA PHE A 7 1.77 7.81 -6.81
C PHE A 7 2.48 7.80 -8.16
N GLN A 8 3.71 7.27 -8.23
CA GLN A 8 4.41 7.11 -9.50
C GLN A 8 5.17 5.80 -9.55
N ILE A 9 4.97 5.06 -10.64
CA ILE A 9 5.65 3.81 -10.98
C ILE A 9 6.23 3.97 -12.37
N ASP A 10 7.48 3.57 -12.55
CA ASP A 10 8.16 3.52 -13.84
C ASP A 10 8.90 2.19 -13.93
N VAL A 11 8.67 1.47 -15.02
CA VAL A 11 9.26 0.18 -15.32
C VAL A 11 9.81 0.26 -16.72
N LEU A 12 11.12 0.05 -16.86
CA LEU A 12 11.82 0.13 -18.14
C LEU A 12 12.84 -0.99 -18.24
N PHE A 13 12.72 -1.80 -19.28
CA PHE A 13 13.68 -2.84 -19.62
C PHE A 13 14.14 -2.72 -21.06
N HIS A 14 15.42 -2.96 -21.28
CA HIS A 14 16.05 -2.98 -22.59
C HIS A 14 16.47 -4.41 -22.91
N ASP A 15 16.09 -4.91 -24.08
CA ASP A 15 16.64 -6.15 -24.64
C ASP A 15 18.08 -5.90 -25.12
N THR A 16 19.03 -6.69 -24.60
CA THR A 16 20.46 -6.56 -24.88
C THR A 16 21.03 -7.71 -25.73
N ASP A 17 20.21 -8.69 -26.12
CA ASP A 17 20.69 -9.94 -26.76
C ASP A 17 20.89 -9.83 -28.29
N GLY A 18 20.91 -8.59 -28.83
CA GLY A 18 21.61 -8.23 -30.06
C GLY A 18 21.10 -8.82 -31.39
N ALA A 19 20.16 -9.76 -31.40
CA ALA A 19 19.61 -10.32 -32.62
C ALA A 19 18.30 -9.60 -32.99
N SER A 20 18.41 -8.63 -33.90
CA SER A 20 17.31 -7.91 -34.59
C SER A 20 16.40 -7.02 -33.71
N SER A 21 16.63 -5.70 -33.80
CA SER A 21 15.91 -4.58 -33.17
C SER A 21 15.85 -4.57 -31.64
N MET A 22 16.37 -3.51 -31.02
CA MET A 22 16.26 -3.26 -29.58
C MET A 22 14.78 -3.20 -29.19
N LYS A 23 14.31 -4.18 -28.41
CA LYS A 23 12.97 -4.15 -27.83
C LYS A 23 13.03 -3.41 -26.51
N ILE A 24 12.14 -2.43 -26.36
CA ILE A 24 11.96 -1.68 -25.12
C ILE A 24 10.61 -2.10 -24.55
N LEU A 25 10.61 -2.55 -23.29
CA LEU A 25 9.38 -2.79 -22.53
C LEU A 25 9.27 -1.67 -21.48
N SER A 26 8.20 -0.88 -21.58
CA SER A 26 7.92 0.21 -20.66
C SER A 26 6.51 0.13 -20.07
N MET A 27 6.39 0.40 -18.77
CA MET A 27 5.12 0.67 -18.11
C MET A 27 5.30 1.85 -17.17
N ASP A 28 4.49 2.88 -17.33
CA ASP A 28 4.47 4.05 -16.45
C ASP A 28 3.05 4.33 -15.94
N SER A 29 2.98 4.86 -14.72
CA SER A 29 1.76 5.39 -14.14
C SER A 29 2.13 6.49 -13.17
N GLY A 30 1.48 7.64 -13.29
CA GLY A 30 1.71 8.79 -12.44
C GLY A 30 0.41 9.51 -12.13
N GLU A 31 0.13 9.72 -10.85
CA GLU A 31 -1.04 10.48 -10.40
C GLU A 31 -0.66 11.39 -9.23
N THR A 32 -0.98 12.68 -9.38
CA THR A 32 -0.93 13.65 -8.28
C THR A 32 -2.27 13.69 -7.57
N VAL A 33 -2.26 13.55 -6.25
CA VAL A 33 -3.45 13.59 -5.40
C VAL A 33 -3.43 14.88 -4.58
N THR A 34 -4.45 15.72 -4.78
CA THR A 34 -4.58 17.03 -4.11
C THR A 34 -5.74 17.09 -3.11
N SER A 35 -6.45 15.96 -2.93
CA SER A 35 -7.59 15.83 -2.02
C SER A 35 -7.66 14.42 -1.44
N GLY A 36 -8.52 14.21 -0.44
CA GLY A 36 -8.63 12.95 0.29
C GLY A 36 -7.88 12.96 1.63
N LYS A 37 -7.67 11.77 2.16
CA LYS A 37 -7.06 11.48 3.45
C LYS A 37 -5.95 10.47 3.26
N VAL A 38 -4.94 10.55 4.10
CA VAL A 38 -3.81 9.62 4.13
C VAL A 38 -3.57 9.19 5.56
N ALA A 39 -3.32 7.90 5.76
CA ALA A 39 -2.82 7.35 7.00
C ALA A 39 -1.56 6.53 6.73
N LEU A 40 -0.55 6.69 7.58
CA LEU A 40 0.66 5.86 7.55
C LEU A 40 0.69 5.03 8.84
N VAL A 41 0.72 3.70 8.68
CA VAL A 41 0.83 2.74 9.78
C VAL A 41 2.18 2.06 9.66
N THR A 42 3.05 2.27 10.64
CA THR A 42 4.37 1.63 10.69
C THR A 42 4.49 0.76 11.93
N GLY A 43 5.20 -0.35 11.84
CA GLY A 43 5.42 -1.18 13.01
C GLY A 43 6.36 -2.34 12.78
N THR A 44 6.55 -3.11 13.85
CA THR A 44 7.20 -4.42 13.83
C THR A 44 6.16 -5.46 14.21
N ILE A 45 6.15 -6.58 13.51
CA ILE A 45 5.21 -7.68 13.73
C ILE A 45 5.96 -9.00 13.83
N GLY A 46 5.52 -9.86 14.73
CA GLY A 46 5.92 -11.28 14.77
C GLY A 46 4.97 -12.13 13.93
N THR A 47 4.83 -13.40 14.27
CA THR A 47 3.92 -14.31 13.55
C THR A 47 2.43 -14.13 13.88
N ALA A 48 2.11 -13.29 14.87
CA ALA A 48 0.73 -12.95 15.20
C ALA A 48 0.17 -11.93 14.19
N THR A 49 -1.05 -12.17 13.72
CA THR A 49 -1.76 -11.23 12.84
C THR A 49 -2.15 -9.96 13.59
N LEU A 50 -1.87 -8.80 12.99
CA LEU A 50 -2.37 -7.50 13.43
C LEU A 50 -3.48 -7.05 12.49
N THR A 51 -4.66 -6.75 13.04
CA THR A 51 -5.80 -6.27 12.24
C THR A 51 -6.11 -4.82 12.57
N PHE A 52 -6.28 -4.02 11.52
CA PHE A 52 -6.70 -2.63 11.57
C PHE A 52 -8.02 -2.51 10.81
N SER A 53 -8.98 -1.79 11.38
CA SER A 53 -10.24 -1.47 10.69
C SER A 53 -10.08 -0.17 9.92
N ARG A 54 -10.78 0.00 8.79
CA ARG A 54 -10.94 1.31 8.12
C ARG A 54 -11.59 2.35 9.03
N GLN A 55 -12.44 1.91 9.94
CA GLN A 55 -12.99 2.72 11.02
C GLN A 55 -12.36 2.32 12.35
N PRO A 56 -11.32 3.02 12.78
CA PRO A 56 -11.03 3.17 14.19
C PRO A 56 -11.13 4.65 14.58
N ILE A 57 -11.52 4.89 15.81
CA ILE A 57 -11.47 6.22 16.46
C ILE A 57 -10.01 6.74 16.59
N ALA A 58 -9.00 5.94 16.21
CA ALA A 58 -7.61 6.09 16.64
C ALA A 58 -6.58 6.45 15.56
N TYR A 59 -6.91 6.53 14.26
CA TYR A 59 -5.94 7.12 13.32
C TYR A 59 -5.88 8.61 13.60
N THR A 60 -4.73 9.11 14.03
CA THR A 60 -4.57 10.52 14.36
C THR A 60 -3.81 11.22 13.24
N ALA A 61 -4.38 12.30 12.72
CA ALA A 61 -3.68 13.20 11.83
C ALA A 61 -2.57 13.95 12.59
N ALA A 62 -1.70 14.61 11.82
CA ALA A 62 -0.60 15.41 12.39
C ALA A 62 -1.09 16.55 13.30
N ASP A 63 -2.35 16.97 13.16
CA ASP A 63 -3.01 17.98 13.99
C ASP A 63 -3.76 17.40 15.22
N GLY A 64 -3.67 16.08 15.45
CA GLY A 64 -4.36 15.43 16.56
C GLY A 64 -5.81 15.03 16.24
N GLY A 65 -6.33 15.33 15.05
CA GLY A 65 -7.69 14.97 14.65
C GLY A 65 -7.83 13.49 14.27
N THR A 66 -9.02 12.91 14.47
CA THR A 66 -9.30 11.55 13.98
C THR A 66 -9.39 11.51 12.46
N VAL A 67 -8.72 10.53 11.84
CA VAL A 67 -8.80 10.20 10.41
C VAL A 67 -9.70 8.98 10.23
N SER A 68 -10.81 9.16 9.53
CA SER A 68 -11.72 8.08 9.14
C SER A 68 -11.91 8.09 7.63
N PHE A 69 -12.08 6.91 7.02
CA PHE A 69 -12.26 6.78 5.58
C PHE A 69 -13.68 6.30 5.24
N SER A 70 -14.37 7.03 4.37
CA SER A 70 -15.58 6.63 3.66
C SER A 70 -15.27 5.66 2.52
N PHE A 71 -14.11 5.79 1.87
CA PHE A 71 -13.62 4.83 0.89
C PHE A 71 -12.10 4.75 0.96
N VAL A 72 -11.52 3.55 0.86
CA VAL A 72 -10.09 3.39 0.60
C VAL A 72 -9.90 3.10 -0.88
N GLU A 73 -9.00 3.83 -1.53
CA GLU A 73 -8.76 3.75 -2.97
C GLU A 73 -7.45 3.05 -3.28
N ARG A 74 -6.40 3.38 -2.54
CA ARG A 74 -5.07 2.79 -2.74
C ARG A 74 -4.39 2.49 -1.43
N VAL A 75 -3.52 1.49 -1.47
CA VAL A 75 -2.54 1.24 -0.41
C VAL A 75 -1.15 1.12 -1.00
N ALA A 76 -0.15 1.60 -0.26
CA ALA A 76 1.25 1.29 -0.54
C ALA A 76 1.83 0.52 0.64
N LEU A 77 2.45 -0.62 0.36
CA LEU A 77 3.02 -1.50 1.38
C LEU A 77 4.52 -1.66 1.13
N GLN A 78 5.30 -1.48 2.19
CA GLN A 78 6.73 -1.75 2.23
C GLN A 78 7.02 -2.62 3.44
N ALA A 79 7.87 -3.64 3.29
CA ALA A 79 8.24 -4.50 4.40
C ALA A 79 9.58 -5.21 4.23
N SER A 80 10.15 -5.65 5.35
CA SER A 80 11.33 -6.50 5.43
C SER A 80 11.24 -7.45 6.64
N PRO A 81 11.57 -8.76 6.51
CA PRO A 81 11.95 -9.43 5.28
C PRO A 81 10.75 -9.69 4.36
N HIS A 82 9.58 -9.99 4.93
CA HIS A 82 8.35 -10.32 4.20
C HIS A 82 7.09 -10.07 5.05
N VAL A 83 6.05 -9.50 4.45
CA VAL A 83 4.73 -9.29 5.05
C VAL A 83 3.64 -9.56 4.02
N GLU A 84 2.54 -10.13 4.51
CA GLU A 84 1.27 -10.26 3.81
C GLU A 84 0.28 -9.23 4.37
N LEU A 85 -0.36 -8.48 3.46
CA LEU A 85 -1.48 -7.59 3.75
C LEU A 85 -2.75 -8.20 3.16
N THR A 86 -3.66 -8.66 4.00
CA THR A 86 -4.98 -9.13 3.59
C THR A 86 -6.02 -8.04 3.77
N THR A 87 -6.80 -7.78 2.72
CA THR A 87 -7.97 -6.90 2.75
C THR A 87 -9.24 -7.73 2.66
N ALA A 88 -10.27 -7.36 3.44
CA ALA A 88 -11.61 -7.88 3.25
C ALA A 88 -12.22 -7.34 1.93
N PRO A 89 -12.91 -8.16 1.12
CA PRO A 89 -13.37 -9.50 1.45
C PRO A 89 -12.35 -10.65 1.28
N SER A 90 -11.28 -10.57 0.48
CA SER A 90 -10.19 -11.61 0.41
C SER A 90 -9.08 -11.28 -0.61
N LYS A 91 -8.53 -10.06 -0.68
CA LYS A 91 -7.31 -9.86 -1.48
C LYS A 91 -6.09 -9.89 -0.58
N THR A 92 -4.99 -10.43 -1.11
CA THR A 92 -3.72 -10.47 -0.39
C THR A 92 -2.65 -9.80 -1.24
N TYR A 93 -1.96 -8.86 -0.62
CA TYR A 93 -0.83 -8.14 -1.18
C TYR A 93 0.44 -8.49 -0.42
N PHE A 94 1.58 -8.38 -1.08
CA PHE A 94 2.85 -8.79 -0.50
C PHE A 94 3.87 -7.66 -0.58
N ALA A 95 4.73 -7.57 0.43
CA ALA A 95 5.94 -6.76 0.34
C ALA A 95 7.10 -7.52 0.97
N SER A 96 8.26 -7.41 0.34
CA SER A 96 9.49 -8.06 0.80
C SER A 96 10.72 -7.29 0.37
N GLY A 97 11.84 -7.55 1.05
CA GLY A 97 13.14 -6.99 0.67
C GLY A 97 13.18 -5.47 0.64
N ASN A 98 12.38 -4.81 1.49
CA ASN A 98 12.24 -3.36 1.57
C ASN A 98 11.72 -2.67 0.27
N ARG A 99 11.03 -3.43 -0.59
CA ARG A 99 10.40 -2.90 -1.81
C ARG A 99 8.99 -2.39 -1.51
N VAL A 100 8.57 -1.36 -2.24
CA VAL A 100 7.23 -0.78 -2.16
C VAL A 100 6.35 -1.39 -3.25
N GLY A 101 5.22 -1.95 -2.85
CA GLY A 101 4.12 -2.28 -3.76
C GLY A 101 3.00 -1.26 -3.59
N VAL A 102 2.46 -0.76 -4.70
CA VAL A 102 1.27 0.11 -4.71
C VAL A 102 0.11 -0.67 -5.30
N TYR A 103 -1.03 -0.66 -4.62
CA TYR A 103 -2.18 -1.49 -4.95
C TYR A 103 -3.46 -0.66 -4.97
N GLU A 104 -4.27 -0.87 -6.00
CA GLU A 104 -5.60 -0.29 -6.12
C GLU A 104 -6.65 -1.20 -5.49
N LEU A 105 -7.50 -0.62 -4.65
CA LEU A 105 -8.62 -1.30 -4.04
C LEU A 105 -9.85 -1.11 -4.92
N THR A 106 -10.57 -2.19 -5.20
CA THR A 106 -11.68 -2.19 -6.16
C THR A 106 -12.93 -2.83 -5.58
N GLY A 107 -14.11 -2.35 -5.99
CA GLY A 107 -15.38 -2.94 -5.58
C GLY A 107 -15.62 -2.86 -4.07
N SER A 108 -16.05 -3.96 -3.47
CA SER A 108 -16.37 -4.04 -2.03
C SER A 108 -15.16 -3.86 -1.11
N GLU A 109 -13.94 -4.03 -1.64
CA GLU A 109 -12.70 -3.77 -0.91
C GLU A 109 -12.56 -2.29 -0.51
N ARG A 110 -13.12 -1.36 -1.29
CA ARG A 110 -13.07 0.09 -1.02
C ARG A 110 -13.95 0.49 0.18
N THR A 111 -15.03 -0.25 0.40
CA THR A 111 -16.09 0.13 1.35
C THR A 111 -16.07 -0.69 2.63
N ASN A 112 -15.52 -1.91 2.60
CA ASN A 112 -15.53 -2.84 3.73
C ASN A 112 -14.11 -3.30 4.10
N THR A 113 -13.15 -2.37 4.14
CA THR A 113 -11.75 -2.71 4.36
C THR A 113 -11.44 -2.93 5.84
N SER A 114 -11.10 -4.17 6.20
CA SER A 114 -10.17 -4.41 7.29
C SER A 114 -8.82 -4.77 6.67
N PHE A 115 -7.74 -4.26 7.26
CA PHE A 115 -6.37 -4.58 6.88
C PHE A 115 -5.81 -5.54 7.91
N SER A 116 -5.39 -6.73 7.48
CA SER A 116 -4.69 -7.66 8.34
C SER A 116 -3.27 -7.82 7.86
N ILE A 117 -2.31 -7.56 8.74
CA ILE A 117 -0.88 -7.68 8.49
C ILE A 117 -0.38 -8.91 9.22
N ARG A 118 0.41 -9.76 8.54
CA ARG A 118 1.12 -10.88 9.17
C ARG A 118 2.47 -11.11 8.51
N THR A 119 3.39 -11.73 9.26
CA THR A 119 4.55 -12.41 8.68
C THR A 119 4.48 -13.90 9.01
N THR A 120 5.02 -14.74 8.14
CA THR A 120 4.96 -16.20 8.28
C THR A 120 6.10 -16.76 9.12
N THR A 121 7.21 -16.04 9.24
CA THR A 121 8.40 -16.48 9.99
C THR A 121 9.13 -15.30 10.62
N GLY A 122 9.56 -15.47 11.87
CA GLY A 122 10.39 -14.48 12.57
C GLY A 122 9.66 -13.17 12.83
N THR A 123 10.37 -12.06 12.65
CA THR A 123 9.84 -10.69 12.81
C THR A 123 10.02 -9.91 11.52
N ALA A 124 9.05 -9.07 11.19
CA ALA A 124 9.13 -8.15 10.06
C ALA A 124 8.81 -6.72 10.48
N THR A 125 9.49 -5.75 9.87
CA THR A 125 9.12 -4.34 9.91
C THR A 125 8.27 -4.01 8.69
N TYR A 126 7.27 -3.16 8.86
CA TYR A 126 6.39 -2.74 7.78
C TYR A 126 6.03 -1.26 7.85
N SER A 127 5.65 -0.73 6.68
CA SER A 127 5.01 0.56 6.49
C SER A 127 3.84 0.36 5.53
N LEU A 128 2.63 0.70 5.99
CA LEU A 128 1.39 0.65 5.23
C LEU A 128 0.85 2.08 5.10
N LEU A 129 0.84 2.62 3.89
CA LEU A 129 0.14 3.84 3.55
C LEU A 129 -1.25 3.50 3.04
N VAL A 130 -2.26 4.18 3.55
CA VAL A 130 -3.66 4.06 3.14
C VAL A 130 -4.12 5.41 2.60
N TYR A 131 -4.68 5.42 1.39
CA TYR A 131 -5.20 6.63 0.73
C TYR A 131 -6.67 6.44 0.34
N GLY A 132 -7.47 7.48 0.55
CA GLY A 132 -8.88 7.49 0.16
C GLY A 132 -9.63 8.74 0.62
N SER A 133 -10.95 8.67 0.72
CA SER A 133 -11.83 9.78 1.16
C SER A 133 -12.48 9.51 2.50
#